data_AF-A0A8S4G647-F1
#
_entry.id   AF-A0A8S4G647-F1
#
_cell.length_a   1.000
_cell.length_b   1.000
_cell.length_c   1.000
_cell.angle_alpha   90.00
_cell.angle_beta   90.00
_cell.angle_gamma   90.00
#
_symmetry.space_group_name_H-M   'P 1'
#
loop_
_entity.id
_entity.type
_entity.pdbx_description
1 polymer ?
#
loop_
_entity_poly.entity_id
_entity_poly.type
_entity_poly.pdbx_seq_one_letter_code
_entity_poly.pdbx_strand_id
1 'polypeptide(L)'
;MAPKGGKGKAGKKAPAIIIDGVDTSEMSREKLEQFTLKVKEELDKEREERNYFQLERDKIRTFWEITRQQLEEAKAELRNRERATEEAQEENEAILETEKQRIKHLKYEQQAAAAALRAENLVALKAAKEEHAEQEAELLHDKRMLRQEIREKMAAAQDELRRAKLVHAEELSKTRAEFEEKARQIEEKAEKKLNETKVELTVKHRTEIAEVEERKNKQLSELIEHHEKAFTDLKNYYNDITLNNLGLISSLKSKMEEMQKVKERAEKIARDAQAEVKSLRDPLDAAIAENKELKRQMSNYDRDKASLVANSKQLASLEKQFDVLKWEYEVLQVRFDRVKRERDELK
;
A
#
# COMPACT_ATOMS: atom_id res chain seq x y z
N MET A 1 47.94 -176.15 106.84
CA MET A 1 48.48 -177.48 107.19
C MET A 1 50.00 -177.42 107.09
N ALA A 2 50.68 -177.86 108.14
CA ALA A 2 52.12 -178.19 108.13
C ALA A 2 52.37 -179.40 107.18
N PRO A 3 53.58 -180.01 107.03
CA PRO A 3 54.84 -179.76 107.76
C PRO A 3 56.19 -179.99 107.00
N LYS A 4 57.27 -179.62 107.70
CA LYS A 4 58.63 -180.22 107.89
C LYS A 4 59.25 -181.25 106.91
N GLY A 5 60.57 -181.11 106.70
CA GLY A 5 61.58 -182.11 107.13
C GLY A 5 62.86 -182.37 106.29
N GLY A 6 64.06 -182.10 106.87
CA GLY A 6 65.37 -182.83 106.74
C GLY A 6 66.20 -182.74 105.43
N LYS A 7 67.51 -183.06 105.30
CA LYS A 7 68.78 -183.03 106.10
C LYS A 7 69.96 -183.55 105.17
N GLY A 8 71.19 -182.98 105.23
CA GLY A 8 72.51 -183.62 104.83
C GLY A 8 73.25 -183.09 103.55
N LYS A 9 74.44 -182.40 103.65
CA LYS A 9 75.90 -182.81 103.58
C LYS A 9 76.42 -183.29 102.18
N ALA A 10 77.59 -182.97 101.59
CA ALA A 10 78.85 -182.27 101.91
C ALA A 10 79.74 -182.02 100.63
N GLY A 11 80.74 -181.10 100.66
CA GLY A 11 81.94 -181.13 99.76
C GLY A 11 82.46 -179.78 99.20
N LYS A 12 83.72 -179.39 99.50
CA LYS A 12 84.41 -178.10 99.17
C LYS A 12 85.27 -178.16 97.88
N LYS A 13 85.32 -177.05 97.11
CA LYS A 13 86.47 -176.57 96.29
C LYS A 13 86.52 -175.02 96.33
N ALA A 14 87.72 -174.45 96.19
CA ALA A 14 88.07 -173.02 96.37
C ALA A 14 87.36 -172.06 95.38
N PRO A 15 87.21 -170.76 95.71
CA PRO A 15 86.38 -169.84 94.93
C PRO A 15 87.07 -169.39 93.64
N ALA A 16 86.36 -169.54 92.52
CA ALA A 16 86.73 -168.97 91.24
C ALA A 16 86.63 -167.43 91.28
N ILE A 17 87.70 -166.74 90.89
CA ILE A 17 87.68 -165.29 90.67
C ILE A 17 87.24 -165.08 89.22
N ILE A 18 85.96 -164.74 89.06
CA ILE A 18 85.35 -164.42 87.78
C ILE A 18 85.50 -162.92 87.57
N ILE A 19 86.27 -162.52 86.55
CA ILE A 19 86.37 -161.12 86.11
C ILE A 19 85.75 -161.07 84.72
N ASP A 20 84.70 -160.26 84.58
CA ASP A 20 83.91 -160.07 83.36
C ASP A 20 83.42 -161.36 82.69
N GLY A 21 82.79 -162.23 83.50
CA GLY A 21 82.17 -163.47 83.03
C GLY A 21 83.13 -164.62 82.67
N VAL A 22 84.45 -164.44 82.83
CA VAL A 22 85.48 -165.46 82.54
C VAL A 22 86.17 -165.95 83.83
N ASP A 23 86.30 -167.27 83.99
CA ASP A 23 86.99 -167.91 85.11
C ASP A 23 88.52 -167.85 84.91
N THR A 24 89.18 -167.02 85.71
CA THR A 24 90.62 -166.72 85.56
C THR A 24 91.54 -167.75 86.24
N SER A 25 90.97 -168.76 86.90
CA SER A 25 91.71 -169.69 87.77
C SER A 25 92.49 -170.80 87.04
N GLU A 26 92.29 -171.00 85.74
CA GLU A 26 92.92 -172.07 84.93
C GLU A 26 93.73 -171.58 83.70
N MET A 27 93.98 -170.26 83.58
CA MET A 27 94.70 -169.70 82.43
C MET A 27 96.22 -169.54 82.67
N SER A 28 97.04 -169.83 81.65
CA SER A 28 98.50 -169.60 81.69
C SER A 28 98.83 -168.10 81.69
N ARG A 29 100.00 -167.71 82.22
CA ARG A 29 100.42 -166.30 82.37
C ARG A 29 100.25 -165.47 81.09
N GLU A 30 100.63 -166.01 79.93
CA GLU A 30 100.45 -165.33 78.62
C GLU A 30 98.97 -165.13 78.24
N LYS A 31 98.09 -166.10 78.57
CA LYS A 31 96.65 -165.98 78.31
C LYS A 31 95.98 -164.98 79.25
N LEU A 32 96.43 -164.89 80.51
CA LEU A 32 96.00 -163.85 81.44
C LEU A 32 96.48 -162.47 81.01
N GLU A 33 97.71 -162.32 80.49
CA GLU A 33 98.19 -161.06 79.93
C GLU A 33 97.37 -160.62 78.70
N GLN A 34 97.05 -161.55 77.79
CA GLN A 34 96.16 -161.27 76.65
C GLN A 34 94.72 -160.94 77.06
N PHE A 35 94.17 -161.62 78.06
CA PHE A 35 92.84 -161.31 78.60
C PHE A 35 92.82 -159.94 79.30
N THR A 36 93.86 -159.62 80.06
CA THR A 36 94.01 -158.30 80.70
C THR A 36 94.16 -157.19 79.66
N LEU A 37 94.85 -157.45 78.55
CA LEU A 37 94.94 -156.53 77.41
C LEU A 37 93.56 -156.32 76.75
N LYS A 38 92.80 -157.39 76.51
CA LYS A 38 91.44 -157.29 75.95
C LYS A 38 90.49 -156.51 76.85
N VAL A 39 90.45 -156.80 78.15
CA VAL A 39 89.60 -156.08 79.10
C VAL A 39 90.03 -154.61 79.22
N LYS A 40 91.32 -154.30 79.09
CA LYS A 40 91.80 -152.91 79.00
C LYS A 40 91.37 -152.24 77.71
N GLU A 41 91.49 -152.90 76.57
CA GLU A 41 91.02 -152.39 75.27
C GLU A 41 89.51 -152.18 75.26
N GLU A 42 88.73 -153.07 75.88
CA GLU A 42 87.28 -152.91 76.05
C GLU A 42 86.95 -151.75 77.00
N LEU A 43 87.66 -151.63 78.12
CA LEU A 43 87.51 -150.48 79.03
C LEU A 43 87.87 -149.15 78.35
N ASP A 44 88.92 -149.12 77.54
CA ASP A 44 89.35 -147.92 76.81
C ASP A 44 88.36 -147.58 75.69
N LYS A 45 87.81 -148.58 74.97
CA LYS A 45 86.70 -148.38 74.02
C LYS A 45 85.45 -147.86 74.71
N GLU A 46 85.03 -148.44 75.83
CA GLU A 46 83.86 -147.95 76.58
C GLU A 46 84.08 -146.53 77.11
N ARG A 47 85.33 -146.17 77.45
CA ARG A 47 85.69 -144.79 77.84
C ARG A 47 85.62 -143.83 76.65
N GLU A 48 86.14 -144.23 75.49
CA GLU A 48 86.05 -143.47 74.25
C GLU A 48 84.60 -143.28 73.80
N GLU A 49 83.79 -144.33 73.84
CA GLU A 49 82.37 -144.29 73.53
C GLU A 49 81.62 -143.40 74.52
N ARG A 50 81.87 -143.52 75.83
CA ARG A 50 81.28 -142.62 76.83
C ARG A 50 81.66 -141.16 76.59
N ASN A 51 82.92 -140.88 76.26
CA ASN A 51 83.39 -139.54 75.95
C ASN A 51 82.70 -139.01 74.68
N TYR A 52 82.63 -139.82 73.63
CA TYR A 52 81.93 -139.50 72.39
C TYR A 52 80.45 -139.19 72.63
N PHE A 53 79.72 -140.04 73.37
CA PHE A 53 78.33 -139.79 73.72
C PHE A 53 78.14 -138.58 74.64
N GLN A 54 79.10 -138.27 75.52
CA GLN A 54 79.08 -137.05 76.32
C GLN A 54 79.24 -135.80 75.43
N LEU A 55 80.20 -135.80 74.50
CA LEU A 55 80.40 -134.71 73.54
C LEU A 55 79.19 -134.52 72.63
N GLU A 56 78.60 -135.60 72.10
CA GLU A 56 77.39 -135.53 71.29
C GLU A 56 76.19 -135.03 72.10
N ARG A 57 76.02 -135.49 73.34
CA ARG A 57 74.96 -134.98 74.23
C ARG A 57 75.13 -133.50 74.52
N ASP A 58 76.35 -133.06 74.83
CA ASP A 58 76.64 -131.66 75.15
C ASP A 58 76.48 -130.79 73.90
N LYS A 59 76.87 -131.28 72.71
CA LYS A 59 76.63 -130.63 71.42
C LYS A 59 75.14 -130.53 71.07
N ILE A 60 74.36 -131.59 71.30
CA ILE A 60 72.90 -131.56 71.14
C ILE A 60 72.29 -130.54 72.12
N ARG A 61 72.81 -130.49 73.36
CA ARG A 61 72.35 -129.52 74.36
C ARG A 61 72.67 -128.09 73.96
N THR A 62 73.87 -127.78 73.47
CA THR A 62 74.22 -126.43 72.99
C THR A 62 73.39 -126.05 71.78
N PHE A 63 73.20 -126.95 70.81
CA PHE A 63 72.30 -126.70 69.68
C PHE A 63 70.86 -126.45 70.14
N TRP A 64 70.37 -127.22 71.10
CA TRP A 64 69.04 -127.01 71.67
C TRP A 64 68.93 -125.66 72.39
N GLU A 65 69.94 -125.28 73.19
CA GLU A 65 69.96 -123.98 73.87
C GLU A 65 70.01 -122.81 72.87
N ILE A 66 70.86 -122.89 71.84
CA ILE A 66 70.98 -121.87 70.77
C ILE A 66 69.67 -121.78 69.96
N THR A 67 69.15 -122.90 69.48
CA THR A 67 67.92 -122.91 68.66
C THR A 67 66.71 -122.46 69.48
N ARG A 68 66.66 -122.79 70.78
CA ARG A 68 65.66 -122.26 71.70
C ARG A 68 65.80 -120.75 71.87
N GLN A 69 67.02 -120.24 72.08
CA GLN A 69 67.26 -118.80 72.21
C GLN A 69 66.88 -118.07 70.91
N GLN A 70 67.30 -118.55 69.75
CA GLN A 70 66.93 -117.99 68.44
C GLN A 70 65.41 -118.01 68.21
N LEU A 71 64.73 -119.07 68.66
CA LEU A 71 63.27 -119.13 68.61
C LEU A 71 62.62 -118.10 69.54
N GLU A 72 63.15 -117.91 70.74
CA GLU A 72 62.69 -116.89 71.70
C GLU A 72 62.94 -115.47 71.16
N GLU A 73 64.09 -115.20 70.55
CA GLU A 73 64.44 -113.95 69.88
C GLU A 73 63.54 -113.67 68.67
N ALA A 74 63.36 -114.63 67.76
CA ALA A 74 62.48 -114.48 66.61
C ALA A 74 61.02 -114.25 67.02
N LYS A 75 60.56 -114.91 68.10
CA LYS A 75 59.23 -114.65 68.68
C LYS A 75 59.14 -113.24 69.28
N ALA A 76 60.19 -112.75 69.92
CA ALA A 76 60.23 -111.39 70.45
C ALA A 76 60.23 -110.35 69.33
N GLU A 77 61.02 -110.56 68.27
CA GLU A 77 61.02 -109.70 67.08
C GLU A 77 59.66 -109.69 66.38
N LEU A 78 59.03 -110.86 66.21
CA LEU A 78 57.70 -110.95 65.61
C LEU A 78 56.69 -110.11 66.40
N ARG A 79 56.65 -110.24 67.73
CA ARG A 79 55.77 -109.43 68.58
C ARG A 79 56.07 -107.94 68.50
N ASN A 80 57.34 -107.56 68.43
CA ASN A 80 57.73 -106.16 68.28
C ASN A 80 57.30 -105.60 66.92
N ARG A 81 57.39 -106.41 65.85
CA ARG A 81 56.93 -106.02 64.51
C ARG A 81 55.41 -105.93 64.46
N GLU A 82 54.69 -106.89 65.04
CA GLU A 82 53.23 -106.86 65.18
C GLU A 82 52.80 -105.60 65.93
N ARG A 83 53.43 -105.29 67.07
CA ARG A 83 53.16 -104.04 67.81
C ARG A 83 53.46 -102.79 66.99
N ALA A 84 54.59 -102.74 66.29
CA ALA A 84 54.93 -101.59 65.45
C ALA A 84 53.94 -101.40 64.29
N THR A 85 53.41 -102.50 63.74
CA THR A 85 52.36 -102.42 62.72
C THR A 85 51.03 -101.97 63.29
N GLU A 86 50.68 -102.40 64.51
CA GLU A 86 49.49 -101.92 65.23
C GLU A 86 49.60 -100.43 65.54
N GLU A 87 50.73 -99.97 66.12
CA GLU A 87 50.98 -98.56 66.44
C GLU A 87 50.91 -97.68 65.18
N ALA A 88 51.50 -98.12 64.06
CA ALA A 88 51.42 -97.39 62.79
C ALA A 88 50.01 -97.38 62.19
N GLN A 89 49.21 -98.42 62.40
CA GLN A 89 47.80 -98.44 62.00
C GLN A 89 46.99 -97.46 62.86
N GLU A 90 47.16 -97.47 64.18
CA GLU A 90 46.50 -96.55 65.10
C GLU A 90 46.85 -95.08 64.78
N GLU A 91 48.13 -94.77 64.49
CA GLU A 91 48.55 -93.43 64.09
C GLU A 91 47.91 -93.00 62.76
N ASN A 92 47.90 -93.88 61.76
CA ASN A 92 47.26 -93.61 60.48
C ASN A 92 45.74 -93.42 60.61
N GLU A 93 45.07 -94.22 61.45
CA GLU A 93 43.64 -94.06 61.75
C GLU A 93 43.35 -92.73 62.44
N ALA A 94 44.19 -92.34 63.41
CA ALA A 94 44.08 -91.05 64.08
C ALA A 94 44.26 -89.88 63.10
N ILE A 95 45.29 -89.93 62.23
CA ILE A 95 45.51 -88.92 61.19
C ILE A 95 44.30 -88.87 60.26
N LEU A 96 43.80 -90.02 59.80
CA LEU A 96 42.65 -90.09 58.91
C LEU A 96 41.39 -89.46 59.54
N GLU A 97 41.14 -89.67 60.82
CA GLU A 97 40.03 -89.02 61.53
C GLU A 97 40.23 -87.51 61.68
N THR A 98 41.44 -87.04 62.00
CA THR A 98 41.72 -85.60 62.05
C THR A 98 41.56 -84.93 60.68
N GLU A 99 42.02 -85.56 59.61
CA GLU A 99 41.87 -85.05 58.24
C GLU A 99 40.41 -85.08 57.79
N LYS A 100 39.64 -86.13 58.12
CA LYS A 100 38.19 -86.15 57.89
C LYS A 100 37.50 -84.99 58.59
N GLN A 101 37.86 -84.68 59.84
CA GLN A 101 37.31 -83.54 60.57
C GLN A 101 37.70 -82.21 59.91
N ARG A 102 38.98 -82.02 59.53
CA ARG A 102 39.44 -80.83 58.79
C ARG A 102 38.66 -80.62 57.51
N ILE A 103 38.46 -81.67 56.71
CA ILE A 103 37.67 -81.61 55.46
C ILE A 103 36.21 -81.22 55.76
N LYS A 104 35.60 -81.76 56.83
CA LYS A 104 34.23 -81.39 57.24
C LYS A 104 34.14 -79.90 57.62
N HIS A 105 35.07 -79.41 58.44
CA HIS A 105 35.14 -78.00 58.82
C HIS A 105 35.34 -77.10 57.60
N LEU A 106 36.30 -77.41 56.73
CA LEU A 106 36.55 -76.62 55.52
C LEU A 106 35.33 -76.57 54.60
N LYS A 107 34.62 -77.69 54.41
CA LYS A 107 33.37 -77.72 53.64
C LYS A 107 32.28 -76.87 54.27
N TYR A 108 32.13 -76.92 55.60
CA TYR A 108 31.16 -76.10 56.31
C TYR A 108 31.49 -74.61 56.19
N GLU A 109 32.76 -74.23 56.39
CA GLU A 109 33.22 -72.85 56.23
C GLU A 109 33.01 -72.33 54.82
N GLN A 110 33.34 -73.12 53.79
CA GLN A 110 33.09 -72.76 52.39
C GLN A 110 31.58 -72.60 52.11
N GLN A 111 30.74 -73.48 52.63
CA GLN A 111 29.29 -73.37 52.47
C GLN A 111 28.73 -72.14 53.21
N ALA A 112 29.21 -71.87 54.42
CA ALA A 112 28.84 -70.69 55.20
C ALA A 112 29.27 -69.39 54.50
N ALA A 113 30.51 -69.33 54.00
CA ALA A 113 31.03 -68.20 53.24
C ALA A 113 30.24 -67.98 51.94
N ALA A 114 29.93 -69.05 51.20
CA ALA A 114 29.11 -68.96 50.00
C ALA A 114 27.67 -68.51 50.30
N ALA A 115 27.09 -68.94 51.43
CA ALA A 115 25.77 -68.49 51.87
C ALA A 115 25.79 -67.01 52.27
N ALA A 116 26.80 -66.58 53.03
CA ALA A 116 27.00 -65.18 53.41
C ALA A 116 27.15 -64.28 52.18
N LEU A 117 28.01 -64.66 51.22
CA LEU A 117 28.21 -63.92 49.98
C LEU A 117 26.93 -63.84 49.14
N ARG A 118 26.13 -64.91 49.08
CA ARG A 118 24.82 -64.87 48.41
C ARG A 118 23.86 -63.92 49.10
N ALA A 119 23.81 -63.92 50.42
CA ALA A 119 22.96 -63.01 51.19
C ALA A 119 23.38 -61.55 50.99
N GLU A 120 24.67 -61.25 51.05
CA GLU A 120 25.22 -59.91 50.81
C GLU A 120 24.90 -59.43 49.39
N ASN A 121 25.13 -60.25 48.37
CA ASN A 121 24.80 -59.93 46.98
C ASN A 121 23.29 -59.69 46.78
N LEU A 122 22.42 -60.43 47.46
CA LEU A 122 20.97 -60.21 47.40
C LEU A 122 20.57 -58.88 48.02
N VAL A 123 21.17 -58.51 49.16
CA VAL A 123 20.95 -57.21 49.80
C VAL A 123 21.45 -56.08 48.92
N ALA A 124 22.66 -56.18 48.38
CA ALA A 124 23.23 -55.18 47.47
C ALA A 124 22.38 -55.01 46.20
N LEU A 125 21.91 -56.11 45.62
CA LEU A 125 21.05 -56.07 44.42
C LEU A 125 19.68 -55.48 44.73
N LYS A 126 19.13 -55.71 45.93
CA LYS A 126 17.89 -55.08 46.36
C LYS A 126 18.07 -53.58 46.58
N ALA A 127 19.13 -53.17 47.27
CA ALA A 127 19.45 -51.76 47.49
C ALA A 127 19.65 -51.01 46.15
N ALA A 128 20.41 -51.57 45.22
CA ALA A 128 20.60 -50.99 43.89
C ALA A 128 19.29 -50.86 43.10
N LYS A 129 18.38 -51.84 43.21
CA LYS A 129 17.05 -51.76 42.59
C LYS A 129 16.18 -50.68 43.20
N GLU A 130 16.20 -50.53 44.52
CA GLU A 130 15.46 -49.49 45.23
C GLU A 130 15.98 -48.10 44.86
N GLU A 131 17.30 -47.90 44.85
CA GLU A 131 17.93 -46.65 44.41
C GLU A 131 17.58 -46.29 42.97
N HIS A 132 17.65 -47.25 42.04
CA HIS A 132 17.24 -47.02 40.65
C HIS A 132 15.75 -46.68 40.51
N ALA A 133 14.87 -47.31 41.30
CA ALA A 133 13.45 -47.01 41.29
C ALA A 133 13.16 -45.59 41.83
N GLU A 134 13.89 -45.15 42.86
CA GLU A 134 13.82 -43.78 43.37
C GLU A 134 14.28 -42.77 42.33
N GLN A 135 15.45 -42.99 41.70
CA GLN A 135 15.95 -42.15 40.62
C GLN A 135 14.97 -42.06 39.44
N GLU A 136 14.35 -43.17 39.05
CA GLU A 136 13.33 -43.17 37.99
C GLU A 136 12.10 -42.35 38.39
N ALA A 137 11.65 -42.47 39.65
CA ALA A 137 10.52 -41.71 40.16
C ALA A 137 10.81 -40.20 40.20
N GLU A 138 12.01 -39.80 40.60
CA GLU A 138 12.48 -38.41 40.57
C GLU A 138 12.52 -37.86 39.14
N LEU A 139 13.13 -38.58 38.20
CA LEU A 139 13.18 -38.17 36.79
C LEU A 139 11.78 -38.04 36.17
N LEU A 140 10.84 -38.92 36.54
CA LEU A 140 9.44 -38.83 36.11
C LEU A 140 8.71 -37.65 36.77
N HIS A 141 9.07 -37.28 38.00
CA HIS A 141 8.57 -36.08 38.65
C HIS A 141 9.09 -34.81 37.94
N ASP A 142 10.40 -34.70 37.74
CA ASP A 142 11.05 -33.57 37.07
C ASP A 142 10.52 -33.39 35.65
N LYS A 143 10.36 -34.48 34.89
CA LYS A 143 9.76 -34.44 33.56
C LYS A 143 8.33 -33.87 33.58
N ARG A 144 7.55 -34.16 34.62
CA ARG A 144 6.19 -33.61 34.78
C ARG A 144 6.24 -32.13 35.13
N MET A 145 7.11 -31.75 36.06
CA MET A 145 7.31 -30.35 36.46
C MET A 145 7.79 -29.48 35.30
N LEU A 146 8.81 -29.92 34.55
CA LEU A 146 9.31 -29.22 33.36
C LEU A 146 8.23 -29.08 32.28
N ARG A 147 7.40 -30.11 32.07
CA ARG A 147 6.26 -30.03 31.14
C ARG A 147 5.22 -29.00 31.59
N GLN A 148 4.96 -28.89 32.89
CA GLN A 148 4.06 -27.89 33.44
C GLN A 148 4.66 -26.48 33.27
N GLU A 149 5.93 -26.30 33.63
CA GLU A 149 6.64 -25.02 33.49
C GLU A 149 6.66 -24.53 32.03
N ILE A 150 6.90 -25.43 31.06
CA ILE A 150 6.83 -25.11 29.64
C ILE A 150 5.43 -24.64 29.24
N ARG A 151 4.36 -25.30 29.72
CA ARG A 151 2.98 -24.89 29.45
C ARG A 151 2.66 -23.53 30.06
N GLU A 152 3.08 -23.29 31.30
CA GLU A 152 2.89 -22.02 31.99
C GLU A 152 3.62 -20.88 31.27
N LYS A 153 4.87 -21.09 30.88
CA LYS A 153 5.65 -20.13 30.07
C LYS A 153 4.99 -19.85 28.72
N MET A 154 4.50 -20.87 28.03
CA MET A 154 3.78 -20.68 26.77
C MET A 154 2.46 -19.90 26.95
N ALA A 155 1.70 -20.20 28.00
CA ALA A 155 0.47 -19.48 28.32
C ALA A 155 0.74 -18.01 28.66
N ALA A 156 1.75 -17.75 29.50
CA ALA A 156 2.17 -16.40 29.85
C ALA A 156 2.62 -15.59 28.63
N ALA A 157 3.44 -16.18 27.75
CA ALA A 157 3.86 -15.54 26.51
C ALA A 157 2.68 -15.27 25.56
N GLN A 158 1.71 -16.18 25.48
CA GLN A 158 0.50 -15.97 24.69
C GLN A 158 -0.35 -14.82 25.23
N ASP A 159 -0.48 -14.70 26.56
CA ASP A 159 -1.22 -13.61 27.20
C ASP A 159 -0.50 -12.27 27.05
N GLU A 160 0.83 -12.25 27.14
CA GLU A 160 1.63 -11.06 26.84
C GLU A 160 1.44 -10.60 25.39
N LEU A 161 1.47 -11.53 24.43
CA LEU A 161 1.19 -11.23 23.02
C LEU A 161 -0.23 -10.68 22.81
N ARG A 162 -1.25 -11.26 23.49
CA ARG A 162 -2.62 -10.74 23.42
C ARG A 162 -2.71 -9.33 23.98
N ARG A 163 -2.07 -9.07 25.13
CA ARG A 163 -2.02 -7.75 25.75
C ARG A 163 -1.33 -6.73 24.84
N ALA A 164 -0.19 -7.08 24.26
CA ALA A 164 0.52 -6.22 23.31
C ALA A 164 -0.34 -5.89 22.07
N LYS A 165 -1.06 -6.88 21.53
CA LYS A 165 -1.99 -6.67 20.41
C LYS A 165 -3.15 -5.74 20.78
N LEU A 166 -3.70 -5.85 21.98
CA LEU A 166 -4.78 -4.97 22.45
C LEU A 166 -4.30 -3.53 22.60
N VAL A 167 -3.15 -3.33 23.26
CA VAL A 167 -2.55 -1.99 23.40
C VAL A 167 -2.27 -1.38 22.03
N HIS A 168 -1.68 -2.14 21.11
CA HIS A 168 -1.41 -1.65 19.77
C HIS A 168 -2.69 -1.32 18.99
N ALA A 169 -3.76 -2.11 19.14
CA ALA A 169 -5.04 -1.81 18.51
C ALA A 169 -5.67 -0.52 19.06
N GLU A 170 -5.55 -0.27 20.36
CA GLU A 170 -6.01 0.96 21.01
C GLU A 170 -5.21 2.18 20.54
N GLU A 171 -3.88 2.09 20.49
CA GLU A 171 -3.00 3.14 19.96
C GLU A 171 -3.29 3.43 18.48
N LEU A 172 -3.51 2.40 17.66
CA LEU A 172 -3.87 2.55 16.26
C LEU A 172 -5.23 3.24 16.11
N SER A 173 -6.22 2.86 16.93
CA SER A 173 -7.54 3.49 16.93
C SER A 173 -7.46 4.96 17.33
N LYS A 174 -6.69 5.28 18.38
CA LYS A 174 -6.47 6.66 18.81
C LYS A 174 -5.80 7.49 17.72
N THR A 175 -4.76 6.94 17.10
CA THR A 175 -4.04 7.59 16.00
C THR A 175 -4.95 7.85 14.80
N ARG A 176 -5.79 6.88 14.43
CA ARG A 176 -6.80 7.04 13.37
C ARG A 176 -7.78 8.15 13.69
N ALA A 177 -8.33 8.18 14.90
CA ALA A 177 -9.25 9.23 15.33
C ALA A 177 -8.60 10.63 15.31
N GLU A 178 -7.32 10.74 15.72
CA GLU A 178 -6.57 11.99 15.63
C GLU A 178 -6.36 12.44 14.17
N PHE A 179 -6.10 11.52 13.25
CA PHE A 179 -5.97 11.85 11.83
C PHE A 179 -7.31 12.24 11.20
N GLU A 180 -8.39 11.56 11.55
CA GLU A 180 -9.74 11.87 11.08
C GLU A 180 -10.18 13.26 11.54
N GLU A 181 -9.93 13.61 12.81
CA GLU A 181 -10.22 14.95 13.32
C GLU A 181 -9.35 16.03 12.65
N LYS A 182 -8.07 15.76 12.42
CA LYS A 182 -7.20 16.68 11.65
C LYS A 182 -7.68 16.87 10.22
N ALA A 183 -8.11 15.80 9.54
CA ALA A 183 -8.66 15.87 8.19
C ALA A 183 -9.94 16.73 8.18
N ARG A 184 -10.86 16.47 9.10
CA ARG A 184 -12.10 17.25 9.27
C ARG A 184 -11.82 18.73 9.49
N GLN A 185 -10.86 19.07 10.35
CA GLN A 185 -10.47 20.46 10.59
C GLN A 185 -9.86 21.15 9.36
N ILE A 186 -9.13 20.41 8.52
CA ILE A 186 -8.57 20.93 7.27
C ILE A 186 -9.70 21.17 6.26
N GLU A 187 -10.62 20.23 6.12
CA GLU A 187 -11.80 20.34 5.25
C GLU A 187 -12.66 21.54 5.65
N GLU A 188 -13.00 21.68 6.93
CA GLU A 188 -13.79 22.80 7.44
C GLU A 188 -13.10 24.15 7.18
N LYS A 189 -11.78 24.24 7.39
CA LYS A 189 -11.01 25.46 7.08
C LYS A 189 -11.00 25.76 5.59
N ALA A 190 -10.89 24.75 4.73
CA ALA A 190 -10.89 24.92 3.29
C ALA A 190 -12.27 25.37 2.79
N GLU A 191 -13.34 24.74 3.28
CA GLU A 191 -14.72 25.08 2.96
C GLU A 191 -15.07 26.51 3.40
N LYS A 192 -14.66 26.89 4.62
CA LYS A 192 -14.84 28.26 5.11
C LYS A 192 -14.15 29.29 4.21
N LYS A 193 -12.88 29.06 3.85
CA LYS A 193 -12.13 29.95 2.93
C LYS A 193 -12.76 30.01 1.55
N LEU A 194 -13.25 28.89 1.03
CA LEU A 194 -13.95 28.83 -0.25
C LEU A 194 -15.22 29.69 -0.21
N ASN A 195 -16.02 29.56 0.86
CA ASN A 195 -17.25 30.32 1.02
C ASN A 195 -16.98 31.82 1.21
N GLU A 196 -15.98 32.19 2.02
CA GLU A 196 -15.52 33.58 2.17
C GLU A 196 -15.13 34.20 0.82
N THR A 197 -14.29 33.49 0.05
CA THR A 197 -13.87 33.93 -1.29
C THR A 197 -15.05 34.07 -2.24
N LYS A 198 -16.01 33.15 -2.19
CA LYS A 198 -17.23 33.20 -3.01
C LYS A 198 -18.08 34.41 -2.68
N VAL A 199 -18.26 34.72 -1.39
CA VAL A 199 -18.99 35.91 -0.93
C VAL A 199 -18.27 37.18 -1.39
N GLU A 200 -16.95 37.27 -1.19
CA GLU A 200 -16.15 38.41 -1.63
C GLU A 200 -16.25 38.65 -3.14
N LEU A 201 -16.12 37.60 -3.95
CA LEU A 201 -16.25 37.68 -5.41
C LEU A 201 -17.66 38.09 -5.84
N THR A 202 -18.69 37.58 -5.15
CA THR A 202 -20.09 37.94 -5.43
C THR A 202 -20.33 39.41 -5.13
N VAL A 203 -19.80 39.92 -4.01
CA VAL A 203 -19.89 41.35 -3.65
C VAL A 203 -19.14 42.20 -4.68
N LYS A 204 -17.89 41.85 -5.01
CA LYS A 204 -17.11 42.57 -6.04
C LYS A 204 -17.85 42.65 -7.37
N HIS A 205 -18.34 41.51 -7.87
CA HIS A 205 -19.08 41.46 -9.13
C HIS A 205 -20.36 42.31 -9.08
N ARG A 206 -21.10 42.29 -7.95
CA ARG A 206 -22.30 43.13 -7.78
C ARG A 206 -21.96 44.61 -7.74
N THR A 207 -20.86 45.00 -7.09
CA THR A 207 -20.37 46.38 -7.07
C THR A 207 -19.95 46.83 -8.46
N GLU A 208 -19.18 46.00 -9.19
CA GLU A 208 -18.75 46.29 -10.57
C GLU A 208 -19.95 46.49 -11.51
N ILE A 209 -20.99 45.65 -11.40
CA ILE A 209 -22.25 45.82 -12.15
C ILE A 209 -22.90 47.15 -11.79
N ALA A 210 -23.05 47.47 -10.50
CA ALA A 210 -23.67 48.71 -10.07
C ALA A 210 -22.90 49.95 -10.55
N GLU A 211 -21.57 49.94 -10.52
CA GLU A 211 -20.73 51.02 -11.05
C GLU A 211 -20.88 51.19 -12.56
N VAL A 212 -21.00 50.10 -13.31
CA VAL A 212 -21.24 50.13 -14.76
C VAL A 212 -22.64 50.69 -15.05
N GLU A 213 -23.65 50.21 -14.33
CA GLU A 213 -25.03 50.71 -14.44
C GLU A 213 -25.11 52.21 -14.13
N GLU A 214 -24.47 52.67 -13.05
CA GLU A 214 -24.43 54.10 -12.69
C GLU A 214 -23.76 54.93 -13.79
N ARG A 215 -22.59 54.49 -14.29
CA ARG A 215 -21.93 55.16 -15.42
C ARG A 215 -22.82 55.22 -16.66
N LYS A 216 -23.53 54.14 -16.98
CA LYS A 216 -24.43 54.09 -18.14
C LYS A 216 -25.68 54.94 -17.96
N ASN A 217 -26.26 54.95 -16.77
CA ASN A 217 -27.40 55.81 -16.44
C ASN A 217 -27.01 57.29 -16.48
N LYS A 218 -25.80 57.63 -16.04
CA LYS A 218 -25.25 58.98 -16.16
C LYS A 218 -25.09 59.38 -17.64
N GLN A 219 -24.47 58.53 -18.45
CA GLN A 219 -24.34 58.76 -19.91
C GLN A 219 -25.72 58.92 -20.59
N LEU A 220 -26.71 58.12 -20.19
CA LEU A 220 -28.07 58.21 -20.71
C LEU A 220 -28.72 59.55 -20.32
N SER A 221 -28.55 59.97 -19.06
CA SER A 221 -29.09 61.25 -18.56
C SER A 221 -28.46 62.44 -19.30
N GLU A 222 -27.14 62.45 -19.47
CA GLU A 222 -26.42 63.48 -20.24
C GLU A 222 -26.88 63.51 -21.70
N LEU A 223 -27.11 62.34 -22.32
CA LEU A 223 -27.61 62.24 -23.68
C LEU A 223 -29.04 62.79 -23.81
N ILE A 224 -29.92 62.49 -22.85
CA ILE A 224 -31.27 63.04 -22.78
C ILE A 224 -31.21 64.56 -22.67
N GLU A 225 -30.41 65.10 -21.74
CA GLU A 225 -30.26 66.55 -21.55
C GLU A 225 -29.74 67.23 -22.82
N HIS A 226 -28.74 66.63 -23.48
CA HIS A 226 -28.22 67.14 -24.75
C HIS A 226 -29.29 67.12 -25.85
N HIS A 227 -30.08 66.05 -25.95
CA HIS A 227 -31.18 65.97 -26.92
C HIS A 227 -32.30 66.98 -26.62
N GLU A 228 -32.67 67.17 -25.34
CA GLU A 228 -33.66 68.19 -24.94
C GLU A 228 -33.18 69.59 -25.28
N LYS A 229 -31.89 69.88 -25.05
CA LYS A 229 -31.27 71.15 -25.43
C LYS A 229 -31.28 71.36 -26.93
N ALA A 230 -30.82 70.37 -27.71
CA ALA A 230 -30.83 70.44 -29.17
C ALA A 230 -32.24 70.60 -29.74
N PHE A 231 -33.23 69.92 -29.15
CA PHE A 231 -34.64 70.07 -29.53
C PHE A 231 -35.16 71.48 -29.21
N THR A 232 -34.80 72.02 -28.05
CA THR A 232 -35.15 73.40 -27.65
C THR A 232 -34.51 74.42 -28.59
N ASP A 233 -33.24 74.26 -28.91
CA ASP A 233 -32.51 75.12 -29.86
C ASP A 233 -33.15 75.06 -31.27
N LEU A 234 -33.52 73.87 -31.73
CA LEU A 234 -34.24 73.70 -33.00
C LEU A 234 -35.61 74.38 -33.00
N LYS A 235 -36.36 74.23 -31.90
CA LYS A 235 -37.65 74.89 -31.71
C LYS A 235 -37.49 76.41 -31.71
N ASN A 236 -36.46 76.93 -31.05
CA ASN A 236 -36.14 78.36 -31.04
C ASN A 236 -35.75 78.84 -32.44
N TYR A 237 -34.90 78.11 -33.16
CA TYR A 237 -34.52 78.43 -34.54
C TYR A 237 -35.73 78.54 -35.48
N TYR A 238 -36.64 77.56 -35.44
CA TYR A 238 -37.86 77.62 -36.27
C TYR A 238 -38.84 78.69 -35.79
N ASN A 239 -38.94 78.94 -34.49
CA ASN A 239 -39.74 80.06 -33.97
C ASN A 239 -39.16 81.40 -34.43
N ASP A 240 -37.85 81.58 -34.43
CA ASP A 240 -37.17 82.80 -34.89
C ASP A 240 -37.36 83.00 -36.39
N ILE A 241 -37.25 81.94 -37.20
CA ILE A 241 -37.61 81.99 -38.63
C ILE A 241 -39.07 82.38 -38.79
N THR A 242 -39.97 81.80 -38.00
CA THR A 242 -41.41 82.10 -38.09
C THR A 242 -41.69 83.55 -37.70
N LEU A 243 -41.08 84.06 -36.63
CA LEU A 243 -41.17 85.44 -36.19
C LEU A 243 -40.57 86.40 -37.22
N ASN A 244 -39.42 86.06 -37.80
CA ASN A 244 -38.79 86.85 -38.86
C ASN A 244 -39.67 86.87 -40.12
N ASN A 245 -40.18 85.72 -40.55
CA ASN A 245 -41.12 85.62 -41.67
C ASN A 245 -42.40 86.42 -41.40
N LEU A 246 -42.97 86.36 -40.20
CA LEU A 246 -44.12 87.18 -39.80
C LEU A 246 -43.76 88.68 -39.82
N GLY A 247 -42.59 89.06 -39.32
CA GLY A 247 -42.08 90.42 -39.38
C GLY A 247 -41.88 90.93 -40.81
N LEU A 248 -41.33 90.09 -41.68
CA LEU A 248 -41.16 90.35 -43.11
C LEU A 248 -42.52 90.50 -43.81
N ILE A 249 -43.46 89.59 -43.54
CA ILE A 249 -44.83 89.68 -44.06
C ILE A 249 -45.48 90.99 -43.59
N SER A 250 -45.33 91.35 -42.31
CA SER A 250 -45.88 92.60 -41.77
C SER A 250 -45.25 93.84 -42.43
N SER A 251 -43.93 93.82 -42.63
CA SER A 251 -43.19 94.89 -43.34
C SER A 251 -43.64 95.02 -44.80
N LEU A 252 -43.76 93.90 -45.51
CA LEU A 252 -44.26 93.87 -46.89
C LEU A 252 -45.71 94.33 -46.98
N LYS A 253 -46.58 93.94 -46.04
CA LYS A 253 -47.94 94.46 -45.95
C LYS A 253 -47.98 95.96 -45.73
N SER A 254 -47.16 96.48 -44.81
CA SER A 254 -47.05 97.93 -44.57
C SER A 254 -46.57 98.67 -45.82
N LYS A 255 -45.57 98.14 -46.53
CA LYS A 255 -45.10 98.71 -47.80
C LYS A 255 -46.16 98.63 -48.90
N MET A 256 -46.95 97.54 -48.95
CA MET A 256 -48.07 97.43 -49.87
C MET A 256 -49.15 98.48 -49.57
N GLU A 257 -49.51 98.68 -48.31
CA GLU A 257 -50.47 99.73 -47.91
C GLU A 257 -49.95 101.13 -48.24
N GLU A 258 -48.66 101.39 -48.04
CA GLU A 258 -48.02 102.65 -48.39
C GLU A 258 -48.00 102.86 -49.91
N MET A 259 -47.61 101.84 -50.69
CA MET A 259 -47.69 101.83 -52.15
C MET A 259 -49.12 102.01 -52.64
N GLN A 260 -50.11 101.41 -51.98
CA GLN A 260 -51.53 101.58 -52.31
C GLN A 260 -51.96 103.03 -52.11
N LYS A 261 -51.57 103.66 -51.00
CA LYS A 261 -51.81 105.10 -50.75
C LYS A 261 -51.12 105.98 -51.78
N VAL A 262 -49.88 105.66 -52.17
CA VAL A 262 -49.16 106.38 -53.22
C VAL A 262 -49.86 106.21 -54.57
N LYS A 263 -50.30 105.00 -54.91
CA LYS A 263 -51.07 104.71 -56.11
C LYS A 263 -52.38 105.48 -56.12
N GLU A 264 -53.15 105.49 -55.03
CA GLU A 264 -54.40 106.24 -54.92
C GLU A 264 -54.18 107.75 -55.09
N ARG A 265 -53.09 108.29 -54.53
CA ARG A 265 -52.68 109.68 -54.75
C ARG A 265 -52.31 109.95 -56.21
N ALA A 266 -51.55 109.06 -56.84
CA ALA A 266 -51.16 109.17 -58.24
C ALA A 266 -52.37 109.07 -59.18
N GLU A 267 -53.32 108.18 -58.90
CA GLU A 267 -54.58 108.05 -59.64
C GLU A 267 -55.48 109.27 -59.47
N LYS A 268 -55.44 109.94 -58.30
CA LYS A 268 -56.14 111.20 -58.08
C LYS A 268 -55.51 112.33 -58.91
N ILE A 269 -54.18 112.47 -58.87
CA ILE A 269 -53.44 113.46 -59.68
C ILE A 269 -53.66 113.21 -61.18
N ALA A 270 -53.64 111.95 -61.61
CA ALA A 270 -53.90 111.59 -63.00
C ALA A 270 -55.33 111.94 -63.42
N ARG A 271 -56.33 111.70 -62.56
CA ARG A 271 -57.72 112.12 -62.81
C ARG A 271 -57.87 113.63 -62.91
N ASP A 272 -57.25 114.37 -61.99
CA ASP A 272 -57.30 115.84 -61.97
C ASP A 272 -56.63 116.42 -63.22
N ALA A 273 -55.46 115.91 -63.62
CA ALA A 273 -54.78 116.30 -64.85
C ALA A 273 -55.60 115.94 -66.11
N GLN A 274 -56.26 114.78 -66.13
CA GLN A 274 -57.08 114.34 -67.26
C GLN A 274 -58.36 115.18 -67.39
N ALA A 275 -58.93 115.67 -66.28
CA ALA A 275 -60.04 116.61 -66.28
C ALA A 275 -59.61 117.99 -66.80
N GLU A 276 -58.44 118.48 -66.40
CA GLU A 276 -57.87 119.76 -66.86
C GLU A 276 -57.56 119.73 -68.37
N VAL A 277 -56.96 118.64 -68.87
CA VAL A 277 -56.74 118.43 -70.31
C VAL A 277 -58.05 118.44 -71.10
N LYS A 278 -59.13 117.87 -70.56
CA LYS A 278 -60.44 117.86 -71.21
C LYS A 278 -61.06 119.27 -71.25
N SER A 279 -60.96 120.01 -70.14
CA SER A 279 -61.44 121.40 -70.02
C SER A 279 -60.76 122.37 -71.00
N LEU A 280 -59.50 122.13 -71.35
CA LEU A 280 -58.73 122.99 -72.26
C LEU A 280 -58.84 122.57 -73.73
N ARG A 281 -59.12 121.29 -74.00
CA ARG A 281 -59.20 120.75 -75.35
C ARG A 281 -60.53 121.03 -76.04
N ASP A 282 -61.63 120.97 -75.31
CA ASP A 282 -62.96 121.24 -75.89
C ASP A 282 -63.12 122.68 -76.42
N PRO A 283 -62.61 123.75 -75.75
CA PRO A 283 -62.63 125.11 -76.29
C PRO A 283 -61.69 125.30 -77.49
N LEU A 284 -60.56 124.58 -77.53
CA LEU A 284 -59.58 124.66 -78.61
C LEU A 284 -60.14 124.06 -79.91
N ASP A 285 -60.80 122.90 -79.81
CA ASP A 285 -61.41 122.23 -80.96
C ASP A 285 -62.60 123.04 -81.53
N ALA A 286 -63.37 123.72 -80.67
CA ALA A 286 -64.44 124.63 -81.10
C ALA A 286 -63.92 125.85 -81.88
N ALA A 287 -62.84 126.50 -81.38
CA ALA A 287 -62.21 127.64 -82.04
C ALA A 287 -61.57 127.27 -83.40
N ILE A 288 -61.01 126.07 -83.51
CA ILE A 288 -60.43 125.56 -84.76
C ILE A 288 -61.52 125.30 -85.81
N ALA A 289 -62.68 124.77 -85.41
CA ALA A 289 -63.81 124.53 -86.31
C ALA A 289 -64.39 125.85 -86.87
N GLU A 290 -64.54 126.86 -86.02
CA GLU A 290 -65.05 128.18 -86.40
C GLU A 290 -64.11 128.94 -87.36
N ASN A 291 -62.79 128.85 -87.13
CA ASN A 291 -61.79 129.43 -88.04
C ASN A 291 -61.82 128.79 -89.44
N LYS A 292 -62.12 127.49 -89.52
CA LYS A 292 -62.18 126.75 -90.78
C LYS A 292 -63.40 127.15 -91.63
N GLU A 293 -64.54 127.42 -91.02
CA GLU A 293 -65.76 127.86 -91.73
C GLU A 293 -65.65 129.32 -92.19
N LEU A 294 -65.07 130.21 -91.38
CA LEU A 294 -64.83 131.62 -91.77
C LEU A 294 -63.88 131.74 -92.97
N LYS A 295 -62.85 130.90 -93.06
CA LYS A 295 -61.95 130.85 -94.24
C LYS A 295 -62.68 130.38 -95.52
N ARG A 296 -63.65 129.47 -95.39
CA ARG A 296 -64.47 129.00 -96.52
C ARG A 296 -65.38 130.11 -97.05
N GLN A 297 -65.96 130.92 -96.16
CA GLN A 297 -66.84 132.04 -96.53
C GLN A 297 -66.07 133.19 -97.21
N MET A 298 -64.86 133.51 -96.72
CA MET A 298 -63.96 134.48 -97.37
C MET A 298 -63.60 134.09 -98.82
N SER A 299 -63.27 132.81 -99.05
CA SER A 299 -62.92 132.33 -100.39
C SER A 299 -64.08 132.42 -101.39
N ASN A 300 -65.32 132.27 -100.94
CA ASN A 300 -66.49 132.42 -101.82
C ASN A 300 -66.76 133.90 -102.16
N TYR A 301 -66.57 134.80 -101.20
CA TYR A 301 -66.76 136.24 -101.39
C TYR A 301 -65.75 136.84 -102.39
N ASP A 302 -64.49 136.41 -102.34
CA ASP A 302 -63.45 136.88 -103.28
C ASP A 302 -63.74 136.40 -104.72
N ARG A 303 -64.30 135.19 -104.87
CA ARG A 303 -64.68 134.63 -106.17
C ARG A 303 -65.86 135.39 -106.79
N ASP A 304 -66.87 135.75 -106.00
CA ASP A 304 -68.02 136.52 -106.47
C ASP A 304 -67.66 137.97 -106.81
N LYS A 305 -66.72 138.58 -106.05
CA LYS A 305 -66.19 139.92 -106.34
C LYS A 305 -65.43 139.99 -107.68
N ALA A 306 -64.66 138.95 -108.01
CA ALA A 306 -63.94 138.87 -109.29
C ALA A 306 -64.91 138.73 -110.49
N SER A 307 -65.98 137.95 -110.34
CA SER A 307 -67.04 137.82 -111.37
C SER A 307 -67.83 139.12 -111.58
N LEU A 308 -68.06 139.91 -110.54
CA LEU A 308 -68.76 141.20 -110.64
C LEU A 308 -67.96 142.25 -111.44
N VAL A 309 -66.64 142.29 -111.25
CA VAL A 309 -65.75 143.22 -111.98
C VAL A 309 -65.69 142.88 -113.47
N ALA A 310 -65.61 141.59 -113.82
CA ALA A 310 -65.63 141.13 -115.21
C ALA A 310 -66.93 141.50 -115.93
N ASN A 311 -68.08 141.29 -115.29
CA ASN A 311 -69.39 141.64 -115.84
C ASN A 311 -69.58 143.16 -116.00
N SER A 312 -69.05 143.99 -115.08
CA SER A 312 -69.12 145.45 -115.19
C SER A 312 -68.34 146.01 -116.41
N LYS A 313 -67.20 145.40 -116.75
CA LYS A 313 -66.40 145.77 -117.93
C LYS A 313 -67.11 145.40 -119.24
N GLN A 314 -67.84 144.29 -119.24
CA GLN A 314 -68.60 143.83 -120.39
C GLN A 314 -69.85 144.72 -120.61
N LEU A 315 -70.48 145.20 -119.54
CA LEU A 315 -71.60 146.15 -119.59
C LEU A 315 -71.18 147.51 -120.17
N ALA A 316 -70.03 148.06 -119.73
CA ALA A 316 -69.51 149.35 -120.23
C ALA A 316 -69.11 149.31 -121.72
N SER A 317 -68.71 148.13 -122.23
CA SER A 317 -68.44 147.91 -123.66
C SER A 317 -69.72 147.89 -124.49
N LEU A 318 -70.79 147.31 -123.95
CA LEU A 318 -72.10 147.20 -124.60
C LEU A 318 -72.84 148.55 -124.63
N GLU A 319 -72.74 149.37 -123.57
CA GLU A 319 -73.28 150.73 -123.54
C GLU A 319 -72.64 151.62 -124.60
N LYS A 320 -71.31 151.54 -124.79
CA LYS A 320 -70.61 152.28 -125.86
C LYS A 320 -71.06 151.87 -127.26
N GLN A 321 -71.35 150.58 -127.48
CA GLN A 321 -71.86 150.10 -128.77
C GLN A 321 -73.31 150.54 -129.00
N PHE A 322 -74.11 150.62 -127.93
CA PHE A 322 -75.49 151.08 -128.00
C PHE A 322 -75.59 152.57 -128.37
N ASP A 323 -74.72 153.43 -127.82
CA ASP A 323 -74.70 154.85 -128.16
C ASP A 323 -74.27 155.12 -129.61
N VAL A 324 -73.34 154.32 -130.14
CA VAL A 324 -72.94 154.39 -131.56
C VAL A 324 -74.09 153.98 -132.48
N LEU A 325 -74.78 152.87 -132.18
CA LEU A 325 -75.95 152.45 -132.95
C LEU A 325 -77.10 153.45 -132.86
N LYS A 326 -77.28 154.12 -131.72
CA LYS A 326 -78.32 155.13 -131.52
C LYS A 326 -78.05 156.38 -132.37
N TRP A 327 -76.79 156.81 -132.47
CA TRP A 327 -76.38 157.90 -133.34
C TRP A 327 -76.53 157.54 -134.83
N GLU A 328 -76.14 156.33 -135.23
CA GLU A 328 -76.32 155.86 -136.62
C GLU A 328 -77.80 155.77 -137.01
N TYR A 329 -78.68 155.36 -136.09
CA TYR A 329 -80.12 155.34 -136.28
C TYR A 329 -80.72 156.75 -136.45
N GLU A 330 -80.31 157.72 -135.62
CA GLU A 330 -80.76 159.12 -135.75
C GLU A 330 -80.32 159.76 -137.07
N VAL A 331 -79.09 159.47 -137.54
CA VAL A 331 -78.61 159.95 -138.84
C VAL A 331 -79.37 159.33 -140.01
N LEU A 332 -79.69 158.03 -139.93
CA LEU A 332 -80.55 157.36 -140.92
C LEU A 332 -81.95 157.97 -140.97
N GLN A 333 -82.50 158.36 -139.81
CA GLN A 333 -83.85 158.92 -139.70
C GLN A 333 -83.94 160.35 -140.25
N VAL A 334 -82.94 161.19 -140.00
CA VAL A 334 -82.88 162.55 -140.57
C VAL A 334 -82.68 162.53 -142.08
N ARG A 335 -81.87 161.60 -142.61
CA ARG A 335 -81.73 161.43 -144.07
C ARG A 335 -83.02 160.91 -144.71
N PHE A 336 -83.69 159.97 -144.07
CA PHE A 336 -84.98 159.46 -144.54
C PHE A 336 -86.02 160.58 -144.59
N ASP A 337 -86.13 161.41 -143.54
CA ASP A 337 -87.11 162.51 -143.48
C ASP A 337 -86.82 163.66 -144.45
N ARG A 338 -85.55 163.86 -144.85
CA ARG A 338 -85.18 164.88 -145.84
C ARG A 338 -85.49 164.42 -147.26
N VAL A 339 -85.16 163.18 -147.62
CA VAL A 339 -85.49 162.64 -148.96
C VAL A 339 -87.01 162.46 -149.11
N LYS A 340 -87.69 162.08 -148.03
CA LYS A 340 -89.16 162.01 -148.01
C LYS A 340 -89.82 163.38 -148.20
N ARG A 341 -89.18 164.47 -147.76
CA ARG A 341 -89.63 165.85 -148.01
C ARG A 341 -89.34 166.33 -149.43
N GLU A 342 -88.18 166.01 -149.99
CA GLU A 342 -87.86 166.39 -151.39
C GLU A 342 -88.78 165.66 -152.40
N ARG A 343 -89.29 164.48 -152.05
CA ARG A 343 -90.39 163.81 -152.77
C ARG A 343 -91.72 164.59 -152.75
N ASP A 344 -91.98 165.40 -151.74
CA ASP A 344 -93.30 166.03 -151.54
C ASP A 344 -93.43 167.45 -152.14
N GLU A 345 -92.32 168.11 -152.54
CA GLU A 345 -92.33 169.52 -153.00
C GLU A 345 -91.86 169.78 -154.45
N LEU A 346 -91.57 168.75 -155.27
CA LEU A 346 -91.23 168.95 -156.70
C LEU A 346 -92.15 168.22 -157.68
N LYS A 347 -93.45 168.20 -157.35
CA LYS A 347 -94.49 168.80 -158.20
C LYS A 347 -94.67 170.23 -157.71
#